data_AF-A0A060X698-F1
#
_entry.id   AF-A0A060X698-F1
#
_cell.length_a   1.000
_cell.length_b   1.000
_cell.length_c   1.000
_cell.angle_alpha   90.00
_cell.angle_beta   90.00
_cell.angle_gamma   90.00
#
_symmetry.space_group_name_H-M   'P 1'
#
loop_
_entity.id
_entity.type
_entity.pdbx_description
1 polymer ?
#
loop_
_entity_poly.entity_id
_entity_poly.type
_entity_poly.pdbx_seq_one_letter_code
_entity_poly.pdbx_strand_id
1 'polypeptide(L)'
;MWDGAKYREILEENLFQSSRDLRLGRRFTFQQDNDPKHTAKATLKWFKGKHLYVLEWPSQSPDLNPIENLWYDLKIAVHQRNTSNLKELEQFCLEEWAKIPVARCAKLIETYPKRLAAVIAAKGGPTMY
;
A
#
# COMPACT_ATOMS: atom_id res chain seq x y z
N MET A 1 -9.24 -17.33 -7.79
CA MET A 1 -8.08 -17.61 -6.93
C MET A 1 -7.21 -16.37 -6.92
N TRP A 2 -6.64 -15.98 -5.78
CA TRP A 2 -5.75 -14.82 -5.72
C TRP A 2 -4.36 -15.23 -6.21
N ASP A 3 -4.01 -14.86 -7.45
CA ASP A 3 -2.76 -15.23 -8.10
C ASP A 3 -2.12 -14.03 -8.82
N GLY A 4 -0.97 -14.25 -9.46
CA GLY A 4 -0.25 -13.19 -10.17
C GLY A 4 -1.01 -12.61 -11.37
N ALA A 5 -1.92 -13.35 -11.99
CA ALA A 5 -2.75 -12.83 -13.09
C ALA A 5 -3.81 -11.88 -12.54
N LYS A 6 -4.54 -12.30 -11.50
CA LYS A 6 -5.53 -11.44 -10.84
C LYS A 6 -4.89 -10.19 -10.24
N TYR A 7 -3.68 -10.30 -9.70
CA TYR A 7 -2.92 -9.16 -9.23
C TYR A 7 -2.68 -8.11 -10.33
N ARG A 8 -2.20 -8.54 -11.52
CA ARG A 8 -1.97 -7.62 -12.65
C ARG A 8 -3.27 -6.99 -13.16
N GLU A 9 -4.37 -7.74 -13.18
CA GLU A 9 -5.70 -7.23 -13.55
C GLU A 9 -6.11 -6.07 -12.63
N ILE A 10 -5.98 -6.24 -11.31
CA ILE A 10 -6.28 -5.18 -10.33
C ILE A 10 -5.41 -3.95 -10.55
N LEU A 11 -4.11 -4.13 -10.80
CA LEU A 11 -3.22 -3.00 -11.11
C LEU A 11 -3.62 -2.31 -12.41
N GLU A 12 -3.98 -3.06 -13.45
CA GLU A 12 -4.43 -2.50 -14.73
C GLU A 12 -5.68 -1.63 -14.56
N GLU A 13 -6.64 -2.11 -13.77
CA GLU A 13 -7.91 -1.41 -13.52
C GLU A 13 -7.73 -0.16 -12.64
N ASN A 14 -6.87 -0.23 -11.62
CA ASN A 14 -6.88 0.76 -10.54
C ASN A 14 -5.63 1.67 -10.54
N LEU A 15 -4.44 1.14 -10.78
CA LEU A 15 -3.17 1.85 -10.50
C LEU A 15 -3.06 3.16 -11.27
N PHE A 16 -3.31 3.11 -12.59
CA PHE A 16 -3.18 4.29 -13.44
C PHE A 16 -4.27 5.31 -13.16
N GLN A 17 -5.49 4.88 -12.85
CA GLN A 17 -6.56 5.80 -12.48
C GLN A 17 -6.23 6.49 -11.15
N SER A 18 -5.81 5.74 -10.13
CA SER A 18 -5.36 6.32 -8.85
C SER A 18 -4.22 7.32 -9.04
N SER A 19 -3.24 7.04 -9.91
CA SER A 19 -2.14 7.99 -10.17
C SER A 19 -2.61 9.32 -10.78
N ARG A 20 -3.68 9.29 -11.60
CA ARG A 20 -4.29 10.49 -12.19
C ARG A 20 -5.08 11.26 -11.15
N ASP A 21 -5.89 10.56 -10.36
CA ASP A 21 -6.72 11.16 -9.31
C ASP A 21 -5.84 11.85 -8.25
N LEU A 22 -4.71 11.22 -7.91
CA LEU A 22 -3.70 11.76 -6.99
C LEU A 22 -2.74 12.77 -7.64
N ARG A 23 -2.85 13.01 -8.95
CA ARG A 23 -2.01 13.94 -9.72
C ARG A 23 -0.50 13.71 -9.55
N LEU A 24 -0.08 12.45 -9.47
CA LEU A 24 1.34 12.07 -9.28
C LEU A 24 2.22 12.37 -10.51
N GLY A 25 1.59 12.75 -11.63
CA GLY A 25 2.27 12.97 -12.89
C GLY A 25 2.69 11.67 -13.58
N ARG A 26 3.55 11.79 -14.60
CA ARG A 26 3.99 10.66 -15.43
C ARG A 26 5.11 9.83 -14.80
N ARG A 27 5.75 10.32 -13.75
CA ARG A 27 6.90 9.69 -13.11
C ARG A 27 6.60 9.53 -11.62
N PHE A 28 5.99 8.41 -11.28
CA PHE A 28 5.80 7.99 -9.90
C PHE A 28 6.49 6.65 -9.67
N THR A 29 6.83 6.42 -8.41
CA THR A 29 7.39 5.15 -7.95
C THR A 29 6.27 4.31 -7.35
N PHE A 30 6.10 3.09 -7.84
CA PHE A 30 5.18 2.12 -7.27
C PHE A 30 5.88 1.32 -6.16
N GLN A 31 5.24 1.12 -5.02
CA GLN A 31 5.76 0.29 -3.94
C GLN A 31 4.84 -0.92 -3.74
N GLN A 32 5.46 -2.09 -3.51
CA GLN A 32 4.80 -3.36 -3.18
C GLN A 32 5.74 -4.17 -2.26
N ASP A 33 5.21 -5.17 -1.58
CA ASP A 33 6.02 -6.15 -0.85
C ASP A 33 6.64 -7.21 -1.79
N ASN A 34 7.41 -8.13 -1.21
CA ASN A 34 8.11 -9.20 -1.92
C ASN A 34 7.30 -10.50 -2.01
N ASP A 35 5.96 -10.47 -1.91
CA ASP A 35 5.14 -11.66 -2.12
C ASP A 35 5.50 -12.34 -3.46
N PRO A 36 5.64 -13.68 -3.52
CA PRO A 36 6.01 -14.39 -4.74
C PRO A 36 5.19 -14.02 -5.98
N LYS A 37 3.91 -13.65 -5.82
CA LYS A 37 3.05 -13.23 -6.95
C LYS A 37 3.43 -11.85 -7.51
N HIS A 38 3.95 -10.97 -6.67
CA HIS A 38 4.38 -9.61 -7.01
C HIS A 38 5.78 -9.61 -7.67
N THR A 39 6.62 -10.57 -7.28
CA THR A 39 8.00 -10.73 -7.80
C THR A 39 8.12 -11.77 -8.92
N ALA A 40 7.02 -12.45 -9.27
CA ALA A 40 6.99 -13.42 -10.37
C ALA A 40 7.47 -12.81 -11.70
N LYS A 41 8.19 -13.60 -12.51
CA LYS A 41 8.75 -13.17 -13.81
C LYS A 41 7.71 -12.49 -14.72
N ALA A 42 6.48 -13.02 -14.76
CA ALA A 42 5.40 -12.45 -15.54
C ALA A 42 4.98 -11.05 -15.05
N THR A 43 4.91 -10.86 -13.72
CA THR A 43 4.58 -9.58 -13.09
C THR A 43 5.70 -8.55 -13.30
N LEU A 44 6.96 -8.94 -13.12
CA LEU A 44 8.11 -8.06 -13.41
C LEU A 44 8.18 -7.66 -14.89
N LYS A 45 7.88 -8.58 -15.82
CA LYS A 45 7.80 -8.28 -17.25
C LYS A 45 6.66 -7.29 -17.54
N TRP A 46 5.52 -7.43 -16.88
CA TRP A 46 4.39 -6.50 -17.01
C TRP A 46 4.78 -5.09 -16.56
N PHE A 47 5.42 -4.93 -15.40
CA PHE A 47 5.91 -3.61 -14.94
C PHE A 47 6.86 -2.95 -15.95
N LYS A 48 7.80 -3.72 -16.50
CA LYS A 48 8.72 -3.24 -17.55
C LYS A 48 7.97 -2.76 -18.80
N GLY A 49 6.98 -3.52 -19.26
CA GLY A 49 6.16 -3.16 -20.42
C GLY A 49 5.27 -1.93 -20.18
N LYS A 50 4.94 -1.63 -18.93
CA LYS A 50 4.18 -0.44 -18.52
C LYS A 50 5.07 0.77 -18.22
N HIS A 51 6.39 0.64 -18.32
CA HIS A 51 7.36 1.67 -17.92
C HIS A 51 7.18 2.15 -16.47
N LEU A 52 6.76 1.24 -15.58
CA LEU A 52 6.59 1.51 -14.16
C LEU A 52 7.88 1.21 -13.40
N TYR A 53 8.32 2.17 -12.59
CA TYR A 53 9.40 1.94 -11.64
C TYR A 53 8.83 1.38 -10.34
N VAL A 54 9.33 0.22 -9.91
CA VAL A 54 8.96 -0.43 -8.64
C VAL A 54 10.07 -0.20 -7.64
N LEU A 55 9.72 0.31 -6.46
CA LEU A 55 10.64 0.52 -5.36
C LEU A 55 11.23 -0.81 -4.89
N GLU A 56 12.54 -0.87 -4.70
CA GLU A 56 13.17 -2.01 -4.05
C GLU A 56 12.72 -2.10 -2.60
N TRP A 57 12.28 -3.29 -2.18
CA TRP A 57 11.69 -3.50 -0.87
C TRP A 57 12.43 -4.60 -0.11
N PRO A 58 12.81 -4.38 1.16
CA PRO A 58 13.33 -5.44 2.00
C PRO A 58 12.22 -6.43 2.41
N SER A 59 12.53 -7.71 2.40
CA SER A 59 11.59 -8.75 2.83
C SER A 59 11.29 -8.62 4.33
N GLN A 60 10.05 -8.93 4.73
CA GLN A 60 9.60 -8.95 6.13
C GLN A 60 9.75 -7.59 6.86
N SER A 61 9.57 -6.48 6.14
CA SER A 61 9.60 -5.13 6.72
C SER A 61 8.23 -4.43 6.65
N PRO A 62 7.22 -4.90 7.41
CA PRO A 62 5.93 -4.22 7.47
C PRO A 62 6.03 -2.86 8.17
N ASP A 63 6.98 -2.69 9.09
CA ASP A 63 7.28 -1.44 9.81
C ASP A 63 7.67 -0.29 8.85
N LEU A 64 8.28 -0.66 7.73
CA LEU A 64 8.57 0.26 6.64
C LEU A 64 7.34 0.61 5.82
N ASN A 65 6.25 -0.17 5.77
CA ASN A 65 5.14 0.11 4.86
C ASN A 65 4.11 1.08 5.49
N PRO A 66 3.96 2.33 5.02
CA PRO A 66 3.04 3.29 5.62
C PRO A 66 1.56 2.90 5.49
N ILE A 67 1.23 2.02 4.53
CA ILE A 67 -0.16 1.57 4.35
C ILE A 67 -0.66 0.77 5.54
N GLU A 68 0.23 0.12 6.31
CA GLU A 68 -0.14 -0.61 7.53
C GLU A 68 -0.77 0.32 8.58
N ASN A 69 -0.26 1.56 8.68
CA ASN A 69 -0.86 2.57 9.56
C ASN A 69 -2.26 2.98 9.07
N LEU A 70 -2.47 3.07 7.75
CA LEU A 70 -3.79 3.39 7.18
C LEU A 70 -4.78 2.24 7.36
N TRP A 71 -4.32 0.98 7.23
CA TRP A 71 -5.14 -0.19 7.55
C TRP A 71 -5.53 -0.23 9.03
N TYR A 72 -4.63 0.15 9.93
CA TYR A 72 -4.94 0.27 11.35
C TYR A 72 -6.02 1.33 11.60
N ASP A 73 -5.85 2.54 11.04
CA ASP A 73 -6.84 3.61 11.16
C ASP A 73 -8.21 3.17 10.61
N LEU A 74 -8.23 2.51 9.45
CA LEU A 74 -9.46 1.98 8.84
C LEU A 74 -10.14 0.93 9.73
N LYS A 75 -9.38 -0.02 10.27
CA LYS A 75 -9.91 -1.08 11.14
C LYS A 75 -10.58 -0.49 12.37
N ILE A 76 -9.98 0.53 12.99
CA ILE A 76 -10.59 1.22 14.15
C ILE A 76 -11.92 1.86 13.74
N ALA A 77 -11.94 2.64 12.66
CA ALA A 77 -13.12 3.36 12.22
C ALA A 77 -14.27 2.42 11.85
N VAL A 78 -13.98 1.34 11.13
CA VAL A 78 -14.98 0.33 10.75
C VAL A 78 -15.48 -0.43 11.97
N HIS A 79 -14.59 -0.79 12.91
CA HIS A 79 -14.97 -1.50 14.13
C HIS A 79 -15.95 -0.69 14.99
N GLN A 80 -15.77 0.62 15.09
CA GLN A 80 -16.67 1.53 15.83
C GLN A 80 -18.10 1.55 15.28
N ARG A 81 -18.32 1.10 14.04
CA ARG A 81 -19.65 1.06 13.41
C ARG A 81 -20.45 -0.20 13.70
N ASN A 82 -19.90 -1.17 14.44
CA ASN A 82 -20.59 -2.40 14.86
C ASN A 82 -21.24 -3.16 13.69
N THR A 83 -20.44 -3.53 12.68
CA THR A 83 -20.90 -4.28 11.50
C THR A 83 -21.52 -5.62 11.87
N SER A 84 -22.69 -5.94 11.31
CA SER A 84 -23.40 -7.20 11.61
C SER A 84 -23.31 -8.24 10.48
N ASN A 85 -22.86 -7.85 9.28
CA ASN A 85 -22.70 -8.73 8.13
C ASN A 85 -21.63 -8.24 7.15
N LEU A 86 -21.27 -9.09 6.18
CA LEU A 86 -20.22 -8.79 5.20
C LEU A 86 -20.55 -7.62 4.27
N LYS A 87 -21.83 -7.42 3.92
CA LYS A 87 -22.24 -6.33 3.03
C LYS A 87 -22.08 -4.96 3.70
N GLU A 88 -22.45 -4.87 4.98
CA GLU A 88 -22.18 -3.68 5.80
C GLU A 88 -20.69 -3.46 5.97
N LEU A 89 -19.92 -4.53 6.22
CA LEU A 89 -18.47 -4.43 6.36
C LEU A 89 -17.81 -3.85 5.11
N GLU A 90 -18.17 -4.34 3.93
CA GLU A 90 -17.66 -3.81 2.66
C GLU A 90 -18.03 -2.34 2.46
N GLN A 91 -19.30 -2.00 2.67
CA GLN A 91 -19.79 -0.63 2.54
C GLN A 91 -19.07 0.33 3.52
N PHE A 92 -18.89 -0.09 4.77
CA PHE A 92 -18.26 0.75 5.78
C PHE A 92 -16.75 0.88 5.53
N CYS A 93 -16.09 -0.15 5.01
CA CYS A 93 -14.70 -0.03 4.56
C CYS A 93 -14.55 1.06 3.49
N LEU A 94 -15.43 1.10 2.49
CA LEU A 94 -15.39 2.14 1.45
C LEU A 94 -15.65 3.54 2.01
N GLU A 95 -16.66 3.69 2.87
CA GLU A 95 -17.03 4.96 3.50
C GLU A 95 -15.94 5.51 4.43
N GLU A 96 -15.37 4.66 5.29
CA GLU A 96 -14.31 5.07 6.22
C GLU A 96 -12.99 5.30 5.50
N TRP A 97 -12.67 4.53 4.45
CA TRP A 97 -11.48 4.78 3.62
C TRP A 97 -11.55 6.15 2.94
N ALA A 98 -12.70 6.52 2.39
CA ALA A 98 -12.91 7.83 1.76
C ALA A 98 -12.79 9.01 2.73
N LYS A 99 -12.95 8.77 4.05
CA LYS A 99 -12.80 9.78 5.11
C LYS A 99 -11.36 9.97 5.58
N ILE A 100 -10.42 9.09 5.22
CA ILE A 100 -9.03 9.21 5.64
C ILE A 100 -8.48 10.56 5.15
N PRO A 101 -8.06 11.47 6.05
CA PRO A 101 -7.62 12.80 5.64
C PRO A 101 -6.33 12.75 4.83
N VAL A 102 -6.22 13.56 3.78
CA VAL A 102 -4.96 13.73 3.03
C VAL A 102 -3.80 14.12 3.95
N ALA A 103 -4.06 14.93 4.98
CA ALA A 103 -3.08 15.32 5.99
C ALA A 103 -2.52 14.12 6.79
N ARG A 104 -3.32 13.06 6.99
CA ARG A 104 -2.86 11.83 7.63
C ARG A 104 -1.85 11.11 6.75
N CYS A 105 -2.15 10.96 5.46
CA CYS A 105 -1.22 10.40 4.47
C CYS A 105 0.06 11.21 4.39
N ALA A 106 -0.04 12.54 4.30
CA ALA A 106 1.12 13.43 4.24
C ALA A 106 2.05 13.28 5.45
N LYS A 107 1.49 13.21 6.67
CA LYS A 107 2.26 13.02 7.91
C LYS A 107 2.98 11.67 7.96
N LEU A 108 2.37 10.60 7.44
CA LEU A 108 3.03 9.30 7.36
C LEU A 108 4.25 9.34 6.44
N ILE A 109 4.15 10.05 5.32
CA ILE A 109 5.28 10.24 4.38
C ILE A 109 6.35 11.17 4.98
N GLU A 110 5.96 12.26 5.63
CA GLU A 110 6.88 13.21 6.28
C GLU A 110 7.75 12.52 7.35
N THR A 111 7.18 11.57 8.07
CA THR A 111 7.89 10.81 9.11
C THR A 111 8.69 9.62 8.59
N TYR A 112 8.58 9.29 7.30
CA TYR A 112 9.22 8.14 6.69
C TYR A 112 10.76 8.11 6.82
N PRO A 113 11.50 9.22 6.66
CA PRO A 113 12.95 9.22 6.86
C PRO A 113 13.37 8.77 8.26
N LYS A 114 12.54 9.03 9.28
CA LYS A 114 12.80 8.58 10.65
C LYS A 114 12.67 7.06 10.78
N ARG A 115 11.73 6.44 10.07
CA ARG A 115 11.59 4.97 10.00
C ARG A 115 12.82 4.33 9.39
N LEU A 116 13.28 4.87 8.26
CA LEU A 116 14.51 4.40 7.60
C LEU A 116 15.72 4.52 8.53
N ALA A 117 15.87 5.66 9.21
CA ALA A 117 16.96 5.86 10.17
C ALA A 117 16.89 4.85 11.33
N ALA A 118 15.69 4.53 11.83
CA ALA A 118 15.50 3.53 12.87
C ALA A 118 15.90 2.12 12.41
N VAL A 119 15.52 1.71 11.20
CA VAL A 119 15.92 0.41 10.63
C VAL A 119 17.43 0.33 10.44
N ILE A 120 18.06 1.41 9.95
CA ILE A 120 19.52 1.48 9.80
C ILE A 120 20.21 1.37 11.17
N ALA A 121 19.72 2.09 12.19
CA ALA A 121 20.25 2.02 13.55
C ALA A 121 20.08 0.63 14.17
N ALA A 122 18.96 -0.04 13.87
CA ALA A 122 18.69 -1.44 14.25
C ALA A 122 19.46 -2.46 13.39
N LYS A 123 20.29 -2.03 12.43
CA LYS A 123 21.03 -2.88 11.50
C LYS A 123 20.13 -3.85 10.73
N GLY A 124 18.95 -3.38 10.32
CA GLY A 124 17.93 -4.18 9.64
C GLY A 124 17.01 -4.98 10.57
N GLY A 125 17.17 -4.85 11.90
CA GLY A 125 16.26 -5.43 12.88
C GLY A 125 14.92 -4.69 12.99
N PRO A 126 13.94 -5.28 13.71
CA PRO A 126 12.61 -4.68 13.89
C PRO A 126 12.65 -3.32 14.58
N THR A 127 11.73 -2.44 14.21
CA THR A 127 11.58 -1.11 14.82
C THR A 127 10.25 -0.97 15.57
N MET A 128 10.05 0.17 16.22
CA MET A 128 8.81 0.50 16.95
C MET A 128 7.67 0.97 16.03
N TYR A 129 7.89 0.98 14.72
CA TYR A 129 6.96 1.51 13.72
C TYR A 129 5.98 0.47 13.18
#